data_AF-A0A5C3Q4L3-F1
#
_entry.id   AF-A0A5C3Q4L3-F1
#
_cell.length_a   1.000
_cell.length_b   1.000
_cell.length_c   1.000
_cell.angle_alpha   90.00
_cell.angle_beta   90.00
_cell.angle_gamma   90.00
#
_symmetry.space_group_name_H-M   'P 1'
#
loop_
_entity.id
_entity.type
_entity.pdbx_description
1 polymer ?
#
loop_
_entity_poly.entity_id
_entity_poly.type
_entity_poly.pdbx_seq_one_letter_code
_entity_poly.pdbx_strand_id
1 'polypeptide(L)'
;MIPGEAAPNPEAIHKWSAREMYQFCVRNNIPEVWAYLWENWYCQERWKLWARSPCPDKVPVLTTTMIAESHFQKIKHDFLHYFNHPRLDLLVHIISQRMLQQYYVDLHTFLEETGRYSKGNLSWRPDFKRKWRTLEKVPQSEPFNPKYKPDALTWTCTCPSMRYSQFLICKHLIQHVRPVPPKFFLGVKRH
;
A
#
# COMPACT_ATOMS: atom_id res chain seq x y z
N MET A 1 20.23 -0.21 6.96
CA MET A 1 20.26 -0.24 5.47
C MET A 1 20.57 -1.67 5.09
N ILE A 2 19.81 -2.35 4.22
CA ILE A 2 20.23 -3.69 3.75
C ILE A 2 21.56 -3.46 3.02
N PRO A 3 22.69 -4.00 3.50
CA PRO A 3 23.96 -3.87 2.79
C PRO A 3 23.84 -4.70 1.51
N GLY A 4 23.89 -4.07 0.34
CA GLY A 4 23.80 -4.78 -0.94
C GLY A 4 23.71 -3.86 -2.14
N GLU A 5 24.38 -4.26 -3.22
CA GLU A 5 24.51 -3.50 -4.48
C GLU A 5 23.34 -3.69 -5.46
N ALA A 6 22.33 -4.48 -5.10
CA ALA A 6 21.19 -4.86 -5.94
C ALA A 6 19.84 -4.75 -5.19
N ALA A 7 18.75 -4.72 -5.95
CA ALA A 7 17.39 -4.77 -5.41
C ALA A 7 17.22 -6.05 -4.55
N PRO A 8 16.77 -5.94 -3.29
CA PRO A 8 16.79 -7.08 -2.38
C PRO A 8 15.73 -8.13 -2.76
N ASN A 9 16.16 -9.39 -2.92
CA ASN A 9 15.30 -10.58 -3.09
C ASN A 9 14.25 -10.62 -1.96
N PRO A 10 12.97 -10.95 -2.23
CA PRO A 10 11.94 -11.15 -1.21
C PRO A 10 12.38 -11.95 0.02
N GLU A 11 13.12 -13.04 -0.17
CA GLU A 11 13.67 -13.87 0.91
C GLU A 11 14.77 -13.15 1.71
N ALA A 12 15.62 -12.40 1.01
CA ALA A 12 16.66 -11.59 1.65
C ALA A 12 16.05 -10.47 2.51
N ILE A 13 14.97 -9.83 2.04
CA ILE A 13 14.21 -8.85 2.81
C ILE A 13 13.64 -9.50 4.07
N HIS A 14 13.02 -10.67 3.93
CA HIS A 14 12.44 -11.41 5.06
C HIS A 14 13.48 -11.76 6.11
N LYS A 15 14.57 -12.42 5.69
CA LYS A 15 15.68 -12.83 6.56
C LYS A 15 16.31 -11.64 7.27
N TRP A 16 16.51 -10.53 6.54
CA TRP A 16 17.11 -9.33 7.11
C TRP A 16 16.18 -8.64 8.12
N SER A 17 14.89 -8.50 7.80
CA SER A 17 13.90 -7.90 8.70
C SER A 17 13.74 -8.74 9.98
N ALA A 18 13.67 -10.07 9.84
CA ALA A 18 13.60 -10.99 10.97
C ALA A 18 14.87 -10.88 11.85
N ARG A 19 16.05 -10.83 11.22
CA ARG A 19 17.33 -10.69 11.92
C ARG A 19 17.45 -9.36 12.67
N GLU A 20 17.08 -8.24 12.05
CA GLU A 20 17.12 -6.94 12.73
C GLU A 20 16.21 -6.93 13.96
N MET A 21 14.99 -7.46 13.83
CA MET A 21 14.05 -7.52 14.93
C MET A 21 14.52 -8.48 16.04
N TYR A 22 15.02 -9.65 15.68
CA TYR A 22 15.63 -10.57 16.64
C TYR A 22 16.78 -9.91 17.42
N GLN A 23 17.70 -9.24 16.71
CA GLN A 23 18.81 -8.52 17.33
C GLN A 23 18.34 -7.36 18.21
N PHE A 24 17.24 -6.70 17.85
CA PHE A 24 16.61 -5.70 18.72
C PHE A 24 16.06 -6.33 20.00
N CYS A 25 15.34 -7.45 19.90
CA CYS A 25 14.79 -8.14 21.06
C CYS A 25 15.88 -8.69 21.99
N VAL A 26 16.94 -9.27 21.45
CA VAL A 26 18.09 -9.76 22.22
C VAL A 26 18.80 -8.61 22.94
N ARG A 27 19.04 -7.48 22.27
CA ARG A 27 19.69 -6.30 22.87
C ARG A 27 18.89 -5.69 24.02
N ASN A 28 17.56 -5.77 23.96
CA ASN A 28 16.67 -5.24 25.00
C ASN A 28 16.21 -6.32 26.00
N ASN A 29 16.73 -7.55 25.91
CA ASN A 29 16.37 -8.69 26.76
C ASN A 29 14.85 -8.96 26.85
N ILE A 30 14.17 -8.95 25.70
CA ILE A 30 12.72 -9.20 25.57
C ILE A 30 12.44 -10.41 24.66
N PRO A 31 12.77 -11.64 25.08
CA PRO A 31 12.60 -12.85 24.27
C PRO A 31 11.13 -13.20 24.01
N GLU A 32 10.22 -12.87 24.91
CA GLU A 32 8.78 -13.12 24.77
C GLU A 32 8.19 -12.33 23.62
N VAL A 33 8.65 -11.08 23.46
CA VAL A 33 8.27 -10.23 22.33
C VAL A 33 8.74 -10.87 21.03
N TRP A 34 9.98 -11.39 20.98
CA TRP A 34 10.44 -12.08 19.78
C TRP A 34 9.59 -13.30 19.44
N ALA A 35 9.24 -14.14 20.42
CA ALA A 35 8.38 -15.31 20.21
C ALA A 35 7.03 -14.89 19.62
N TYR A 36 6.40 -13.86 20.18
CA TYR A 36 5.14 -13.31 19.67
C TYR A 36 5.27 -12.78 18.24
N LEU A 37 6.32 -11.98 17.97
CA LEU A 37 6.57 -11.39 16.66
C LEU A 37 6.86 -12.47 15.60
N TRP A 38 7.57 -13.53 15.97
CA TRP A 38 7.85 -14.65 15.09
C TRP A 38 6.57 -15.38 14.71
N GLU A 39 5.77 -15.83 15.69
CA GLU A 39 4.55 -16.59 15.44
C GLU A 39 3.51 -15.81 14.63
N ASN A 40 3.39 -14.50 14.85
CA ASN A 40 2.35 -13.68 14.23
C ASN A 40 2.78 -13.01 12.92
N TRP A 41 4.05 -12.64 12.80
CA TRP A 41 4.53 -11.82 11.68
C TRP A 41 5.72 -12.45 10.94
N TYR A 42 6.79 -12.85 11.62
CA TYR A 42 7.99 -13.28 10.90
C TYR A 42 8.00 -14.76 10.44
N CYS A 43 7.07 -15.61 10.89
CA CYS A 43 6.90 -16.95 10.36
C CYS A 43 6.57 -16.90 8.87
N GLN A 44 7.14 -17.80 8.06
CA GLN A 44 7.05 -17.76 6.59
C GLN A 44 5.60 -17.79 6.08
N GLU A 45 4.73 -18.54 6.75
CA GLU A 45 3.29 -18.60 6.44
C GLU A 45 2.55 -17.30 6.72
N ARG A 46 2.98 -16.54 7.73
CA ARG A 46 2.38 -15.26 8.10
C ARG A 46 3.00 -14.11 7.33
N TRP A 47 4.30 -14.16 7.06
CA TRP A 47 5.06 -13.14 6.34
C TRP A 47 4.41 -12.77 5.01
N LYS A 48 3.98 -13.77 4.23
CA LYS A 48 3.25 -13.58 2.96
C LYS A 48 1.95 -12.77 3.06
N LEU A 49 1.35 -12.69 4.26
CA LEU A 49 0.07 -12.02 4.47
C LEU A 49 0.22 -10.51 4.75
N TRP A 50 1.33 -10.09 5.34
CA TRP A 50 1.51 -8.69 5.75
C TRP A 50 2.69 -8.00 5.07
N ALA A 51 3.74 -8.75 4.70
CA ALA A 51 4.88 -8.18 4.01
C ALA A 51 4.54 -7.94 2.53
N ARG A 52 5.06 -6.82 2.00
CA ARG A 52 4.92 -6.49 0.58
C ARG A 52 5.92 -7.24 -0.30
N SER A 53 7.06 -7.66 0.26
CA SER A 53 8.13 -8.30 -0.51
C SER A 53 7.73 -9.58 -1.26
N PRO A 54 6.82 -10.44 -0.75
CA PRO A 54 6.42 -11.67 -1.45
C PRO A 54 5.53 -11.43 -2.67
N CYS A 55 5.01 -10.22 -2.86
CA CYS A 55 4.11 -9.84 -3.95
C CYS A 55 4.67 -8.63 -4.72
N PRO A 56 5.77 -8.78 -5.49
CA PRO A 56 6.42 -7.65 -6.17
C PRO A 56 5.51 -6.98 -7.22
N ASP A 57 4.67 -7.78 -7.88
CA ASP A 57 3.81 -7.30 -8.98
C ASP A 57 2.48 -6.71 -8.50
N LYS A 58 2.18 -6.79 -7.20
CA LYS A 58 0.90 -6.37 -6.64
C LYS A 58 1.11 -5.21 -5.67
N VAL A 59 0.38 -4.13 -5.87
CA VAL A 59 0.42 -2.97 -4.98
C VAL A 59 -0.88 -2.97 -4.18
N PRO A 60 -0.84 -3.21 -2.85
CA PRO A 60 -2.06 -3.33 -2.05
C PRO A 60 -2.90 -2.08 -2.22
N VAL A 61 -4.11 -2.23 -2.76
CA VAL A 61 -4.98 -1.11 -3.13
C VAL A 61 -5.26 -0.23 -1.91
N LEU A 62 -5.32 -0.83 -0.71
CA LEU A 62 -5.56 -0.18 0.57
C LEU A 62 -4.79 -0.92 1.69
N THR A 63 -4.35 -0.18 2.72
CA THR A 63 -3.85 -0.76 3.98
C THR A 63 -5.03 -1.30 4.77
N THR A 64 -5.02 -2.57 5.16
CA THR A 64 -6.18 -3.28 5.76
C THR A 64 -6.74 -2.58 6.99
N THR A 65 -5.89 -1.97 7.83
CA THR A 65 -6.31 -1.19 9.00
C THR A 65 -7.09 0.06 8.62
N MET A 66 -6.64 0.81 7.63
CA MET A 66 -7.33 2.02 7.16
C MET A 66 -8.67 1.71 6.48
N ILE A 67 -8.80 0.56 5.80
CA ILE A 67 -10.08 0.13 5.21
C ILE A 67 -11.08 -0.16 6.32
N ALA A 68 -10.66 -0.94 7.32
CA ALA A 68 -11.51 -1.31 8.43
C ALA A 68 -11.95 -0.06 9.21
N GLU A 69 -11.01 0.84 9.53
CA GLU A 69 -11.31 2.11 10.20
C GLU A 69 -12.25 2.99 9.38
N SER A 70 -11.99 3.19 8.10
CA SER A 70 -12.86 3.99 7.22
C SER A 70 -14.25 3.38 7.07
N HIS A 71 -14.34 2.05 6.99
CA HIS A 71 -15.60 1.31 6.94
C HIS A 71 -16.42 1.52 8.23
N PHE A 72 -15.81 1.32 9.40
CA PHE A 72 -16.48 1.58 10.68
C PHE A 72 -16.80 3.06 10.89
N GLN A 73 -15.98 3.97 10.38
CA GLN A 73 -16.24 5.40 10.41
C GLN A 73 -17.50 5.76 9.61
N LYS A 74 -17.69 5.21 8.41
CA LYS A 74 -18.94 5.37 7.64
C LYS A 74 -20.14 4.83 8.39
N ILE A 75 -20.03 3.64 8.98
CA ILE A 75 -21.13 3.07 9.78
C ILE A 75 -21.53 4.03 10.91
N LYS A 76 -20.53 4.59 11.62
CA LYS A 76 -20.76 5.54 12.71
C LYS A 76 -21.44 6.82 12.25
N HIS A 77 -20.97 7.44 11.16
CA HIS A 77 -21.47 8.74 10.70
C HIS A 77 -22.77 8.66 9.92
N ASP A 78 -22.96 7.62 9.11
CA ASP A 78 -24.08 7.55 8.16
C ASP A 78 -25.31 6.85 8.77
N PHE A 79 -25.09 5.92 9.71
CA PHE A 79 -26.17 5.08 10.24
C PHE A 79 -26.34 5.15 11.75
N LEU A 80 -25.27 5.38 12.53
CA LEU A 80 -25.33 5.32 13.99
C LEU A 80 -25.32 6.69 14.68
N HIS A 81 -25.27 7.80 13.94
CA HIS A 81 -25.17 9.15 14.53
C HIS A 81 -26.40 9.56 15.34
N TYR A 82 -27.56 8.96 15.08
CA TYR A 82 -28.78 9.18 15.87
C TYR A 82 -28.95 8.23 17.06
N PHE A 83 -28.09 7.21 17.19
CA PHE A 83 -28.21 6.19 18.23
C PHE A 83 -27.13 6.36 19.29
N ASN A 84 -27.55 6.64 20.53
CA ASN A 84 -26.68 6.55 21.68
C ASN A 84 -26.57 5.07 22.09
N HIS A 85 -25.37 4.49 22.01
CA HIS A 85 -25.10 3.09 22.36
C HIS A 85 -26.01 2.06 21.66
N PRO A 86 -25.94 1.95 20.32
CA PRO A 86 -26.73 0.98 19.57
C PRO A 86 -26.43 -0.46 20.03
N ARG A 87 -27.48 -1.26 20.21
CA ARG A 87 -27.36 -2.70 20.49
C ARG A 87 -26.72 -3.42 19.31
N LEU A 88 -26.04 -4.54 19.58
CA LEU A 88 -25.40 -5.35 18.55
C LEU A 88 -26.38 -5.81 17.47
N ASP A 89 -27.61 -6.18 17.83
CA ASP A 89 -28.62 -6.63 16.85
C ASP A 89 -28.97 -5.54 15.83
N LEU A 90 -29.05 -4.28 16.28
CA LEU A 90 -29.30 -3.13 15.41
C LEU A 90 -28.13 -2.89 14.47
N LEU A 91 -26.90 -3.03 14.96
CA LEU A 91 -25.69 -2.95 14.13
C LEU A 91 -25.68 -4.04 13.05
N VAL A 92 -25.98 -5.29 13.41
CA VAL A 92 -26.05 -6.42 12.47
C VAL A 92 -27.14 -6.21 11.43
N HIS A 93 -28.30 -5.69 11.84
CA HIS A 93 -29.37 -5.32 10.92
C HIS A 93 -28.95 -4.22 9.94
N ILE A 94 -28.31 -3.15 10.43
CA ILE A 94 -27.81 -2.05 9.58
C ILE A 94 -26.78 -2.56 8.57
N ILE A 95 -25.83 -3.37 9.00
CA ILE A 95 -24.79 -3.95 8.13
C ILE A 95 -25.44 -4.83 7.06
N SER A 96 -26.33 -5.74 7.45
CA SER A 96 -26.92 -6.72 6.52
C SER A 96 -27.94 -6.11 5.56
N GLN A 97 -28.80 -5.19 6.03
CA GLN A 97 -29.94 -4.71 5.25
C GLN A 97 -29.68 -3.38 4.54
N ARG A 98 -28.85 -2.50 5.11
CA ARG A 98 -28.61 -1.17 4.52
C ARG A 98 -27.27 -1.12 3.82
N MET A 99 -26.22 -1.52 4.54
CA MET A 99 -24.85 -1.37 4.06
C MET A 99 -24.52 -2.36 2.94
N LEU A 100 -24.85 -3.64 3.13
CA LEU A 100 -24.60 -4.68 2.13
C LEU A 100 -25.34 -4.39 0.81
N GLN A 101 -26.58 -3.91 0.90
CA GLN A 101 -27.38 -3.54 -0.28
C GLN A 101 -26.75 -2.37 -1.04
N GLN A 102 -26.31 -1.32 -0.34
CA GLN A 102 -25.59 -0.22 -0.96
C GLN A 102 -24.31 -0.70 -1.65
N TYR A 103 -23.56 -1.61 -1.02
CA TYR A 103 -22.37 -2.18 -1.63
C TYR A 103 -22.66 -2.99 -2.88
N TYR A 104 -23.73 -3.77 -2.93
CA TYR A 104 -24.12 -4.50 -4.14
C TYR A 104 -24.47 -3.55 -5.29
N VAL A 105 -25.22 -2.48 -5.01
CA VAL A 105 -25.56 -1.45 -6.01
C VAL A 105 -24.30 -0.74 -6.52
N ASP A 106 -23.41 -0.34 -5.60
CA ASP A 106 -22.14 0.30 -5.96
C ASP A 106 -21.28 -0.66 -6.79
N LEU A 107 -21.15 -1.93 -6.37
CA LEU A 107 -20.37 -2.96 -7.09
C LEU A 107 -20.93 -3.22 -8.48
N HIS A 108 -22.25 -3.33 -8.63
CA HIS A 108 -22.90 -3.49 -9.93
C HIS A 108 -22.59 -2.30 -10.84
N THR A 109 -22.70 -1.09 -10.31
CA THR A 109 -22.34 0.15 -11.01
C THR A 109 -20.86 0.20 -11.40
N PHE A 110 -19.96 -0.34 -10.56
CA PHE A 110 -18.53 -0.46 -10.87
C PHE A 110 -18.23 -1.49 -11.96
N LEU A 111 -18.96 -2.62 -11.96
CA LEU A 111 -18.72 -3.75 -12.87
C LEU A 111 -19.32 -3.54 -14.25
N GLU A 112 -20.45 -2.84 -14.36
CA GLU A 112 -21.19 -2.70 -15.63
C GLU A 112 -20.60 -1.71 -16.64
N GLU A 113 -19.42 -1.13 -16.37
CA GLU A 113 -18.68 -0.22 -17.27
C GLU A 113 -19.50 0.92 -17.93
N THR A 114 -20.71 1.23 -17.45
CA THR A 114 -21.64 2.18 -18.08
C THR A 114 -21.60 3.52 -17.32
N GLY A 115 -20.80 4.47 -17.84
CA GLY A 115 -20.88 5.88 -17.46
C GLY A 115 -19.66 6.47 -16.73
N ARG A 116 -19.85 7.63 -16.08
CA ARG A 116 -18.79 8.44 -15.44
C ARG A 116 -17.97 7.70 -14.37
N TYR A 117 -18.47 6.57 -13.88
CA TYR A 117 -17.83 5.71 -12.87
C TYR A 117 -16.97 4.59 -13.47
N SER A 118 -17.15 4.30 -14.77
CA SER A 118 -16.57 3.16 -15.48
C SER A 118 -15.04 3.15 -15.53
N LYS A 119 -14.38 4.30 -15.76
CA LYS A 119 -12.92 4.34 -16.04
C LYS A 119 -12.15 5.48 -15.36
N GLY A 120 -12.80 6.28 -14.51
CA GLY A 120 -12.29 7.60 -14.12
C GLY A 120 -11.94 7.83 -12.64
N ASN A 121 -12.68 7.26 -11.70
CA ASN A 121 -12.63 7.69 -10.29
C ASN A 121 -12.18 6.60 -9.33
N LEU A 122 -11.18 5.82 -9.73
CA LEU A 122 -10.35 5.15 -8.73
C LEU A 122 -9.68 6.27 -7.92
N SER A 123 -10.07 6.41 -6.65
CA SER A 123 -9.67 7.52 -5.76
C SER A 123 -8.17 7.76 -5.72
N TRP A 124 -7.37 6.71 -5.95
CA TRP A 124 -5.92 6.77 -5.97
C TRP A 124 -5.32 7.37 -7.26
N ARG A 125 -6.02 7.37 -8.40
CA ARG A 125 -5.47 7.83 -9.70
C ARG A 125 -5.12 9.31 -9.72
N PRO A 126 -5.97 10.24 -9.22
CA PRO A 126 -5.60 11.65 -9.10
C PRO A 126 -4.36 11.84 -8.23
N ASP A 127 -4.25 11.08 -7.13
CA ASP A 127 -3.11 11.12 -6.22
C ASP A 127 -1.83 10.59 -6.86
N PHE A 128 -1.92 9.50 -7.61
CA PHE A 128 -0.81 8.95 -8.38
C PHE A 128 -0.32 9.95 -9.43
N LYS A 129 -1.24 10.50 -10.23
CA LYS A 129 -0.92 11.51 -11.24
C LYS A 129 -0.25 12.74 -10.60
N ARG A 130 -0.79 13.21 -9.47
CA ARG A 130 -0.21 14.35 -8.73
C ARG A 130 1.20 14.04 -8.26
N LYS A 131 1.41 12.93 -7.54
CA LYS A 131 2.75 12.53 -7.06
C LYS A 131 3.74 12.33 -8.21
N TRP A 132 3.32 11.71 -9.31
CA TRP A 132 4.15 11.54 -10.50
C TRP A 132 4.63 12.88 -11.05
N ARG A 133 3.70 13.81 -11.32
CA ARG A 133 4.02 15.14 -11.86
C ARG A 133 4.86 15.97 -10.89
N THR A 134 4.69 15.80 -9.58
CA THR A 134 5.58 16.42 -8.60
C THR A 134 7.00 15.89 -8.74
N LEU A 135 7.18 14.56 -8.76
CA LEU A 135 8.50 13.94 -8.85
C LEU A 135 9.23 14.20 -10.17
N GLU A 136 8.48 14.38 -11.27
CA GLU A 136 9.01 14.78 -12.58
C GLU A 136 9.67 16.18 -12.53
N LYS A 137 9.17 17.08 -11.68
CA LYS A 137 9.67 18.45 -11.55
C LYS A 137 10.79 18.61 -10.52
N VAL A 138 10.95 17.66 -9.59
CA VAL A 138 11.93 17.77 -8.50
C VAL A 138 13.34 17.54 -9.06
N PRO A 139 14.27 18.50 -8.98
CA PRO A 139 15.63 18.31 -9.49
C PRO A 139 16.36 17.16 -8.78
N GLN A 140 17.27 16.50 -9.49
CA GLN A 140 18.20 15.58 -8.86
C GLN A 140 19.10 16.36 -7.89
N SER A 141 19.42 15.75 -6.77
CA SER A 141 20.41 16.32 -5.86
C SER A 141 21.78 16.22 -6.53
N GLU A 142 22.50 17.34 -6.62
CA GLU A 142 23.89 17.37 -7.07
C GLU A 142 24.83 17.42 -5.85
N PRO A 143 25.84 16.54 -5.76
CA PRO A 143 26.13 15.42 -6.65
C PRO A 143 25.12 14.27 -6.49
N PHE A 144 24.88 13.54 -7.60
CA PHE A 144 24.06 12.34 -7.56
C PHE A 144 24.68 11.32 -6.61
N ASN A 145 23.91 10.85 -5.62
CA ASN A 145 24.42 9.89 -4.66
C ASN A 145 24.58 8.53 -5.34
N PRO A 146 25.81 8.01 -5.53
CA PRO A 146 26.06 6.78 -6.28
C PRO A 146 25.46 5.53 -5.62
N LYS A 147 25.01 5.63 -4.35
CA LYS A 147 24.29 4.57 -3.66
C LYS A 147 22.89 4.33 -4.25
N TYR A 148 22.31 5.32 -4.92
CA TYR A 148 21.01 5.19 -5.57
C TYR A 148 21.21 4.60 -6.97
N LYS A 149 20.81 3.33 -7.14
CA LYS A 149 20.84 2.62 -8.42
C LYS A 149 19.40 2.48 -8.93
N PRO A 150 18.85 3.47 -9.64
CA PRO A 150 17.56 3.33 -10.33
C PRO A 150 17.72 2.45 -11.57
N ASP A 151 16.79 1.53 -11.76
CA ASP A 151 16.68 0.71 -12.96
C ASP A 151 15.24 0.78 -13.47
N ALA A 152 15.07 1.39 -14.66
CA ALA A 152 13.76 1.56 -15.28
C ALA A 152 13.24 0.28 -15.95
N LEU A 153 14.10 -0.69 -16.26
CA LEU A 153 13.70 -1.97 -16.85
C LEU A 153 13.07 -2.87 -15.79
N THR A 154 13.69 -2.95 -14.60
CA THR A 154 13.16 -3.72 -13.47
C THR A 154 12.22 -2.90 -12.58
N TRP A 155 12.07 -1.59 -12.83
CA TRP A 155 11.32 -0.65 -12.02
C TRP A 155 11.75 -0.61 -10.54
N THR A 156 13.06 -0.71 -10.28
CA THR A 156 13.63 -0.76 -8.93
C THR A 156 14.53 0.43 -8.63
N CYS A 157 14.54 0.89 -7.37
CA CYS A 157 15.48 1.91 -6.92
C CYS A 157 15.83 1.69 -5.45
N THR A 158 17.12 1.84 -5.12
CA THR A 158 17.65 1.68 -3.76
C THR A 158 17.45 2.91 -2.85
N CYS A 159 16.79 3.97 -3.34
CA CYS A 159 16.62 5.19 -2.55
C CYS A 159 15.56 5.02 -1.43
N PRO A 160 15.72 5.72 -0.29
CA PRO A 160 14.74 5.66 0.80
C PRO A 160 13.32 6.05 0.37
N SER A 161 13.19 7.03 -0.52
CA SER A 161 11.88 7.49 -1.01
C SER A 161 11.06 6.40 -1.70
N MET A 162 11.71 5.45 -2.38
CA MET A 162 11.05 4.31 -3.02
C MET A 162 10.35 3.41 -2.00
N ARG A 163 11.01 3.16 -0.85
CA ARG A 163 10.50 2.32 0.24
C ARG A 163 9.21 2.88 0.86
N TYR A 164 9.17 4.19 1.08
CA TYR A 164 8.03 4.87 1.68
C TYR A 164 6.95 5.26 0.66
N SER A 165 7.18 5.00 -0.64
CA SER A 165 6.24 5.35 -1.69
C SER A 165 5.07 4.37 -1.72
N GLN A 166 3.86 4.92 -1.56
CA GLN A 166 2.60 4.19 -1.77
C GLN A 166 2.48 3.60 -3.18
N PHE A 167 3.06 4.28 -4.18
CA PHE A 167 2.92 3.94 -5.60
C PHE A 167 4.19 3.33 -6.21
N LEU A 168 5.20 2.99 -5.39
CA LEU A 168 6.49 2.48 -5.88
C LEU A 168 7.12 3.40 -6.95
N ILE A 169 7.08 4.70 -6.67
CA ILE A 169 7.71 5.72 -7.50
C ILE A 169 8.66 6.57 -6.65
N CYS A 170 9.76 6.99 -7.26
CA CYS A 170 10.69 7.96 -6.72
C CYS A 170 11.17 8.89 -7.83
N LYS A 171 11.79 10.03 -7.47
CA LYS A 171 12.29 10.99 -8.46
C LYS A 171 13.32 10.36 -9.41
N HIS A 172 14.19 9.50 -8.90
CA HIS A 172 15.23 8.85 -9.71
C HIS A 172 14.63 7.95 -10.81
N LEU A 173 13.58 7.17 -10.51
CA LEU A 173 12.91 6.33 -11.50
C LEU A 173 12.15 7.17 -12.53
N ILE A 174 11.39 8.17 -12.07
CA ILE A 174 10.57 9.01 -12.96
C ILE A 174 11.45 9.82 -13.92
N GLN A 175 12.62 10.26 -13.48
CA GLN A 175 13.58 10.99 -14.33
C GLN A 175 14.36 10.09 -15.27
N HIS A 176 14.48 8.79 -14.97
CA HIS A 176 15.08 7.82 -15.88
C HIS A 176 14.15 7.43 -17.04
N VAL A 177 12.85 7.69 -16.93
CA VAL A 177 11.87 7.44 -18.00
C VAL A 177 11.52 8.70 -18.77
N ARG A 178 11.09 8.50 -20.02
CA ARG A 178 10.60 9.61 -20.85
C ARG A 178 9.30 10.20 -20.26
N PRO A 179 9.06 11.50 -20.45
CA PRO A 179 7.81 12.13 -20.05
C PRO A 179 6.59 11.39 -20.61
N VAL A 180 5.64 11.07 -19.72
CA VAL A 180 4.46 10.27 -20.08
C VAL A 180 3.29 11.15 -20.55
N PRO A 181 2.58 10.76 -21.63
CA PRO A 181 1.43 11.51 -22.12
C PRO A 181 0.24 11.40 -21.16
N PRO A 182 -0.72 12.35 -21.16
CA PRO A 182 -1.90 12.29 -20.27
C PRO A 182 -2.71 11.00 -20.37
N LYS A 183 -2.76 10.38 -21.56
CA LYS A 183 -3.45 9.10 -21.80
C LYS A 183 -2.88 7.94 -20.98
N PHE A 184 -1.59 7.99 -20.62
CA PHE A 184 -0.94 6.98 -19.77
C PHE A 184 -1.70 6.79 -18.45
N PHE A 185 -2.07 7.87 -17.77
CA PHE A 185 -2.73 7.82 -16.46
C PHE A 185 -4.13 7.19 -16.49
N LEU A 186 -4.77 7.13 -17.66
CA LEU A 186 -6.04 6.43 -17.85
C LEU A 186 -5.81 4.92 -17.97
N GLY A 187 -4.69 4.50 -18.57
CA GLY A 187 -4.34 3.10 -18.75
C GLY A 187 -3.72 2.40 -17.54
N VAL A 188 -3.21 3.14 -16.54
CA VAL A 188 -2.58 2.54 -15.35
C VAL A 188 -3.57 1.66 -14.60
N LYS A 189 -3.20 0.43 -14.28
CA LYS A 189 -3.98 -0.48 -13.43
C LYS A 189 -3.19 -0.75 -12.15
N ARG A 190 -3.91 -0.95 -11.04
CA ARG A 190 -3.33 -1.38 -9.77
C ARG A 190 -3.88 -2.79 -9.51
N HIS A 191 -2.98 -3.76 -9.43
CA HIS A 191 -3.28 -5.17 -9.17
C HIS A 191 -2.96 -5.52 -7.72
#